data_AF-A0A925EV51-F1
#
_entry.id   AF-A0A925EV51-F1
#
_cell.length_a   1.000
_cell.length_b   1.000
_cell.length_c   1.000
_cell.angle_alpha   90.00
_cell.angle_beta   90.00
_cell.angle_gamma   90.00
#
_symmetry.space_group_name_H-M   'P 1'
#
loop_
_entity.id
_entity.type
_entity.pdbx_description
1 polymer ?
#
loop_
_entity_poly.entity_id
_entity_poly.type
_entity_poly.pdbx_seq_one_letter_code
_entity_poly.pdbx_strand_id
1 'polypeptide(L)'
;MSSAGRNIRSLALRRRARAWQHFGLAVVIAAGVVEANVLLHLRVPYWLAAFALPLILLGLAEWQKANRADQGAAAEEHVGKILSRLPRSWKVEYNVRDRSVGDIDAVVLAPDGRAWAIDTKSHSGEVLVDNQGLYRRLGAKTLRFDGDFLAKSKKQAKVAKDYLRVRWVEPVLCFTRATINFRNRKVDGVYVITARELIDFLIR
;
A
#
# COMPACT_ATOMS: atom_id res chain seq x y z
N MET A 1 -17.25 -10.67 -3.57
CA MET A 1 -15.83 -10.45 -3.23
C MET A 1 -15.48 -9.01 -3.60
N SER A 2 -14.89 -8.23 -2.69
CA SER A 2 -14.53 -6.83 -2.97
C SER A 2 -13.40 -6.73 -4.01
N SER A 3 -13.35 -5.63 -4.76
CA SER A 3 -12.24 -5.30 -5.67
C SER A 3 -11.07 -4.59 -4.96
N ALA A 4 -11.19 -4.34 -3.65
CA ALA A 4 -10.16 -3.69 -2.83
C ALA A 4 -8.81 -4.40 -2.94
N GLY A 5 -7.71 -3.65 -3.06
CA GLY A 5 -6.36 -4.21 -3.13
C GLY A 5 -5.99 -4.92 -4.43
N ARG A 6 -6.94 -5.16 -5.36
CA ARG A 6 -6.69 -5.97 -6.57
C ARG A 6 -5.61 -5.37 -7.48
N ASN A 7 -5.62 -4.04 -7.66
CA ASN A 7 -4.61 -3.35 -8.47
C ASN A 7 -3.21 -3.52 -7.86
N ILE A 8 -3.09 -3.28 -6.55
CA ILE A 8 -1.82 -3.40 -5.83
C ILE A 8 -1.36 -4.86 -5.76
N ARG A 9 -2.26 -5.83 -5.61
CA ARG A 9 -1.96 -7.26 -5.66
C ARG A 9 -1.38 -7.67 -7.02
N SER A 10 -2.00 -7.20 -8.11
CA SER A 10 -1.50 -7.47 -9.46
C SER A 10 -0.09 -6.88 -9.68
N LEU A 11 0.18 -5.70 -9.10
CA LEU A 11 1.50 -5.08 -9.13
C LEU A 11 2.53 -5.90 -8.36
N ALA A 12 2.16 -6.44 -7.18
CA ALA A 12 3.02 -7.32 -6.40
C ALA A 12 3.40 -8.58 -7.19
N LEU A 13 2.42 -9.24 -7.83
CA LEU A 13 2.65 -10.41 -8.68
C LEU A 13 3.59 -10.11 -9.85
N ARG A 14 3.38 -8.99 -10.55
CA ARG A 14 4.26 -8.56 -11.66
C ARG A 14 5.70 -8.33 -11.18
N ARG A 15 5.87 -7.67 -10.03
CA ARG A 15 7.21 -7.46 -9.43
C ARG A 15 7.87 -8.78 -9.04
N ARG A 16 7.09 -9.74 -8.53
CA ARG A 16 7.57 -11.08 -8.17
C ARG A 16 8.01 -11.88 -9.38
N ALA A 17 7.24 -11.82 -10.48
CA ALA A 17 7.63 -12.42 -11.75
C ALA A 17 8.94 -11.81 -12.28
N ARG A 18 9.08 -10.49 -12.24
CA ARG A 18 10.34 -9.82 -12.62
C ARG A 18 11.51 -10.24 -11.72
N ALA A 19 11.32 -10.34 -10.41
CA ALA A 19 12.36 -10.83 -9.51
C ALA A 19 12.83 -12.24 -9.90
N TRP A 20 11.90 -13.14 -10.18
CA TRP A 20 12.19 -14.50 -10.66
C TRP A 20 12.91 -14.51 -12.01
N GLN A 21 12.59 -13.61 -12.94
CA GLN A 21 13.33 -13.48 -14.20
C GLN A 21 14.80 -13.11 -13.96
N HIS A 22 15.08 -12.15 -13.08
CA HIS A 22 16.46 -11.78 -12.75
C HIS A 22 17.20 -12.94 -12.07
N PHE A 23 16.57 -13.64 -11.12
CA PHE A 23 17.17 -14.80 -10.46
C PHE A 23 17.42 -15.96 -11.44
N GLY A 24 16.47 -16.25 -12.34
CA GLY A 24 16.62 -17.26 -13.36
C GLY A 24 17.79 -16.97 -14.30
N LEU A 25 17.90 -15.72 -14.77
CA LEU A 25 19.02 -15.31 -15.62
C LEU A 25 20.37 -15.38 -14.89
N ALA A 26 20.41 -15.01 -13.60
CA ALA A 26 21.60 -15.14 -12.77
C ALA A 26 22.05 -16.61 -12.64
N VAL A 27 21.10 -17.53 -12.44
CA VAL A 27 21.37 -18.97 -12.40
C VAL A 27 21.91 -19.48 -13.74
N VAL A 28 21.32 -19.05 -14.86
CA VAL A 28 21.80 -19.43 -16.21
C VAL A 28 23.26 -18.99 -16.43
N ILE A 29 23.61 -17.75 -16.04
CA ILE A 29 24.99 -17.25 -16.17
C ILE A 29 25.96 -18.08 -15.31
N ALA A 30 25.61 -18.32 -14.04
CA ALA A 30 26.47 -19.09 -13.14
C ALA A 30 26.62 -20.55 -13.59
N ALA A 31 25.51 -21.19 -13.97
CA ALA A 31 25.50 -22.57 -14.47
C ALA A 31 26.27 -22.70 -15.79
N GLY A 32 26.13 -21.74 -16.70
CA GLY A 32 26.85 -21.74 -17.98
C GLY A 32 28.37 -21.70 -17.81
N VAL A 33 28.89 -20.98 -16.80
CA VAL A 33 30.33 -20.98 -16.48
C VAL A 33 30.78 -22.35 -15.96
N VAL A 34 29.98 -23.01 -15.13
CA VAL A 34 30.28 -24.37 -14.63
C VAL A 34 30.24 -25.39 -15.76
N GLU A 35 29.19 -25.35 -16.58
CA GLU A 35 28.99 -26.24 -17.73
C GLU A 35 30.15 -26.13 -18.74
N ALA A 36 30.56 -24.90 -19.07
CA ALA A 36 31.68 -24.67 -19.98
C ALA A 36 33.00 -25.27 -19.49
N ASN A 37 33.23 -25.33 -18.18
CA ASN A 37 34.44 -25.91 -17.60
C ASN A 37 34.36 -27.42 -17.46
N VAL A 38 33.22 -27.94 -17.00
CA VAL A 38 33.05 -29.36 -16.66
C VAL A 38 32.72 -30.21 -17.87
N LEU A 39 31.75 -29.79 -18.69
CA LEU A 39 31.28 -30.57 -19.83
C LEU A 39 32.04 -30.26 -21.11
N LEU A 40 32.40 -28.98 -21.32
CA LEU A 40 33.03 -28.52 -22.56
C LEU A 40 34.54 -28.33 -22.45
N HIS A 41 35.11 -28.45 -21.25
CA HIS A 41 36.56 -28.31 -20.98
C HIS A 41 37.19 -27.01 -21.49
N LEU A 42 36.42 -25.92 -21.59
CA LEU A 42 36.83 -24.65 -22.19
C LEU A 42 37.74 -23.78 -21.31
N ARG A 43 38.07 -24.22 -20.08
CA ARG A 43 38.91 -23.49 -19.09
C ARG A 43 38.48 -22.04 -18.88
N VAL A 44 37.16 -21.81 -18.83
CA VAL A 44 36.57 -20.48 -18.64
C VAL A 44 36.83 -20.02 -17.20
N PRO A 45 37.31 -18.80 -16.95
CA PRO A 45 37.56 -18.35 -15.57
C PRO A 45 36.27 -18.28 -14.74
N TYR A 46 36.26 -18.92 -13.57
CA TYR A 46 35.08 -18.97 -12.68
C TYR A 46 34.61 -17.59 -12.18
N TRP A 47 35.50 -16.58 -12.16
CA TRP A 47 35.12 -15.22 -11.77
C TRP A 47 34.07 -14.61 -12.72
N LEU A 48 33.90 -15.13 -13.94
CA LEU A 48 32.83 -14.70 -14.84
C LEU A 48 31.43 -14.99 -14.28
N ALA A 49 31.28 -15.94 -13.35
CA ALA A 49 30.02 -16.13 -12.64
C ALA A 49 29.63 -14.90 -11.80
N ALA A 50 30.59 -14.02 -11.44
CA ALA A 50 30.30 -12.78 -10.74
C ALA A 50 29.42 -11.81 -11.55
N PHE A 51 29.34 -11.96 -12.87
CA PHE A 51 28.37 -11.21 -13.70
C PHE A 51 26.91 -11.52 -13.36
N ALA A 52 26.63 -12.61 -12.63
CA ALA A 52 25.31 -12.89 -12.08
C ALA A 52 24.93 -11.97 -10.88
N LEU A 53 25.91 -11.37 -10.20
CA LEU A 53 25.67 -10.62 -8.96
C LEU A 53 24.75 -9.41 -9.13
N PRO A 54 24.89 -8.54 -10.16
CA PRO A 54 23.96 -7.43 -10.38
C PRO A 54 22.51 -7.89 -10.56
N LEU A 55 22.30 -9.03 -11.24
CA LEU A 55 20.97 -9.59 -11.43
C LEU A 55 20.37 -10.10 -10.12
N ILE A 56 21.18 -10.71 -9.25
CA ILE A 56 20.74 -11.11 -7.91
C ILE A 56 20.30 -9.87 -7.11
N LEU A 57 21.10 -8.79 -7.13
CA LEU A 57 20.76 -7.54 -6.44
C LEU A 57 19.48 -6.90 -6.97
N LEU A 58 19.30 -6.86 -8.30
CA LEU A 58 18.07 -6.38 -8.94
C LEU A 58 16.85 -7.24 -8.57
N GLY A 59 17.01 -8.56 -8.57
CA GLY A 59 15.97 -9.50 -8.17
C GLY A 59 15.56 -9.30 -6.71
N LEU A 60 16.52 -9.14 -5.80
CA LEU A 60 16.26 -8.85 -4.38
C LEU A 60 15.51 -7.52 -4.20
N ALA A 61 15.91 -6.47 -4.93
CA ALA A 61 15.23 -5.18 -4.89
C ALA A 61 13.77 -5.26 -5.36
N GLU A 62 13.50 -5.94 -6.48
CA GLU A 62 12.13 -6.16 -6.97
C GLU A 62 11.31 -7.04 -6.01
N TRP A 63 11.93 -8.05 -5.39
CA TRP A 63 11.28 -8.88 -4.38
C TRP A 63 10.85 -8.07 -3.15
N GLN A 64 11.72 -7.20 -2.64
CA GLN A 64 11.36 -6.31 -1.54
C GLN A 64 10.21 -5.36 -1.92
N LYS A 65 10.23 -4.80 -3.14
CA LYS A 65 9.13 -3.96 -3.65
C LYS A 65 7.84 -4.75 -3.84
N ALA A 66 7.91 -6.04 -4.17
CA ALA A 66 6.76 -6.94 -4.25
C ALA A 66 6.16 -7.16 -2.86
N ASN A 67 6.97 -7.47 -1.84
CA ASN A 67 6.51 -7.66 -0.47
C ASN A 67 5.81 -6.41 0.09
N ARG A 68 6.34 -5.20 -0.19
CA ARG A 68 5.67 -3.95 0.20
C ARG A 68 4.31 -3.77 -0.49
N ALA A 69 4.23 -4.11 -1.78
CA ALA A 69 2.96 -4.06 -2.51
C ALA A 69 1.97 -5.11 -1.96
N ASP A 70 2.41 -6.34 -1.69
CA ASP A 70 1.57 -7.39 -1.08
C ASP A 70 1.03 -6.96 0.29
N GLN A 71 1.85 -6.30 1.10
CA GLN A 71 1.42 -5.72 2.39
C GLN A 71 0.39 -4.60 2.19
N GLY A 72 0.56 -3.73 1.20
CA GLY A 72 -0.42 -2.69 0.85
C GLY A 72 -1.75 -3.30 0.43
N ALA A 73 -1.72 -4.26 -0.50
CA ALA A 73 -2.91 -4.97 -0.97
C ALA A 73 -3.66 -5.67 0.17
N ALA A 74 -2.93 -6.34 1.08
CA ALA A 74 -3.54 -6.99 2.23
C ALA A 74 -4.25 -6.00 3.18
N ALA A 75 -3.71 -4.79 3.33
CA ALA A 75 -4.35 -3.75 4.13
C ALA A 75 -5.64 -3.23 3.49
N GLU A 76 -5.63 -2.96 2.18
CA GLU A 76 -6.83 -2.56 1.44
C GLU A 76 -7.89 -3.67 1.42
N GLU A 77 -7.50 -4.94 1.21
CA GLU A 77 -8.39 -6.10 1.29
C GLU A 77 -9.01 -6.23 2.69
N HIS A 78 -8.24 -5.96 3.75
CA HIS A 78 -8.73 -5.97 5.12
C HIS A 78 -9.78 -4.87 5.37
N VAL A 79 -9.51 -3.64 4.93
CA VAL A 79 -10.48 -2.53 4.98
C VAL A 79 -11.72 -2.88 4.14
N GLY A 80 -11.55 -3.45 2.96
CA GLY A 80 -12.66 -3.94 2.14
C GLY A 80 -13.53 -4.97 2.84
N LYS A 81 -12.92 -5.93 3.56
CA LYS A 81 -13.65 -6.91 4.38
C LYS A 81 -14.41 -6.24 5.53
N ILE A 82 -13.84 -5.23 6.16
CA ILE A 82 -14.51 -4.46 7.21
C ILE A 82 -15.72 -3.73 6.62
N LEU A 83 -15.54 -2.97 5.54
CA LEU A 83 -16.59 -2.21 4.85
C LEU A 83 -17.71 -3.11 4.28
N SER A 84 -17.41 -4.38 3.95
CA SER A 84 -18.43 -5.35 3.52
C SER A 84 -19.50 -5.67 4.58
N ARG A 85 -19.28 -5.25 5.83
CA ARG A 85 -20.23 -5.38 6.94
C ARG A 85 -21.25 -4.24 7.01
N LEU A 86 -21.05 -3.18 6.24
CA LEU A 86 -22.00 -2.07 6.19
C LEU A 86 -23.35 -2.56 5.63
N PRO A 87 -24.48 -1.96 6.07
CA PRO A 87 -25.80 -2.29 5.53
C PRO A 87 -25.85 -2.10 4.01
N ARG A 88 -26.69 -2.88 3.32
CA ARG A 88 -26.83 -2.83 1.84
C ARG A 88 -27.26 -1.48 1.29
N SER A 89 -27.85 -0.61 2.12
CA SER A 89 -28.23 0.75 1.75
C SER A 89 -27.03 1.68 1.56
N TRP A 90 -25.85 1.29 2.07
CA TRP A 90 -24.60 2.01 1.88
C TRP A 90 -23.98 1.64 0.53
N LYS A 91 -23.44 2.64 -0.17
CA LYS A 91 -22.67 2.44 -1.39
C LYS A 91 -21.19 2.49 -1.07
N VAL A 92 -20.44 1.49 -1.51
CA VAL A 92 -18.99 1.42 -1.34
C VAL A 92 -18.35 1.12 -2.69
N GLU A 93 -17.46 2.00 -3.12
CA GLU A 93 -16.68 1.85 -4.35
C GLU A 93 -15.19 1.79 -4.01
N TYR A 94 -14.45 0.90 -4.68
CA TYR A 94 -13.03 0.66 -4.40
C TYR A 94 -12.17 1.01 -5.60
N ASN A 95 -10.96 1.49 -5.35
CA ASN A 95 -9.98 1.88 -6.36
C ASN A 95 -10.53 2.92 -7.37
N VAL A 96 -11.21 3.96 -6.87
CA VAL A 96 -11.69 5.06 -7.73
C VAL A 96 -10.46 5.77 -8.29
N ARG A 97 -10.28 5.74 -9.61
CA ARG A 97 -9.07 6.26 -10.26
C ARG A 97 -9.24 7.71 -10.67
N ASP A 98 -8.22 8.51 -10.38
CA ASP A 98 -8.11 9.86 -10.89
C ASP A 98 -6.66 10.19 -11.31
N ARG A 99 -6.50 11.02 -12.33
CA ARG A 99 -5.18 11.36 -12.89
C ARG A 99 -4.33 12.20 -11.94
N SER A 100 -4.94 13.00 -11.08
CA SER A 100 -4.25 13.97 -10.22
C SER A 100 -3.85 13.40 -8.85
N VAL A 101 -4.64 12.47 -8.31
CA VAL A 101 -4.41 11.89 -6.96
C VAL A 101 -4.06 10.40 -6.99
N GLY A 102 -4.15 9.75 -8.16
CA GLY A 102 -4.02 8.31 -8.29
C GLY A 102 -5.30 7.58 -7.86
N ASP A 103 -5.14 6.37 -7.34
CA ASP A 103 -6.25 5.56 -6.86
C ASP A 103 -6.69 6.05 -5.46
N ILE A 104 -8.00 6.15 -5.25
CA ILE A 104 -8.65 6.31 -3.94
C ILE A 104 -9.10 4.92 -3.50
N ASP A 105 -8.56 4.43 -2.39
CA ASP A 105 -8.71 3.02 -1.98
C ASP A 105 -10.17 2.63 -1.78
N ALA A 106 -10.95 3.47 -1.08
CA ALA A 106 -12.39 3.34 -0.98
C ALA A 106 -13.11 4.69 -0.88
N VAL A 107 -14.28 4.76 -1.51
CA VAL A 107 -15.24 5.85 -1.35
C VAL A 107 -16.54 5.25 -0.81
N VAL A 108 -17.07 5.83 0.25
CA VAL A 108 -18.26 5.34 0.97
C VAL A 108 -19.32 6.44 0.96
N LEU A 109 -20.57 6.08 0.65
CA LEU A 109 -21.73 6.97 0.68
C LEU A 109 -22.84 6.32 1.52
N ALA A 110 -23.22 6.99 2.60
CA ALA A 110 -24.32 6.60 3.47
C ALA A 110 -25.69 6.96 2.87
N PRO A 111 -26.79 6.32 3.33
CA PRO A 111 -28.14 6.60 2.85
C PRO A 111 -28.62 8.03 3.16
N ASP A 112 -28.06 8.65 4.20
CA ASP A 112 -28.36 10.02 4.63
C ASP A 112 -27.58 11.08 3.83
N GLY A 113 -26.77 10.67 2.84
CA GLY A 113 -26.00 11.55 1.97
C GLY A 113 -24.61 11.90 2.49
N ARG A 114 -24.21 11.45 3.69
CA ARG A 114 -22.83 11.62 4.16
C ARG A 114 -21.88 10.72 3.37
N ALA A 115 -20.69 11.21 3.10
CA ALA A 115 -19.71 10.52 2.28
C ALA A 115 -18.29 10.63 2.84
N TRP A 116 -17.48 9.60 2.59
CA TRP A 116 -16.09 9.49 3.05
C TRP A 116 -15.18 8.99 1.94
N ALA A 117 -13.97 9.53 1.88
CA ALA A 117 -12.87 8.99 1.07
C ALA A 117 -11.82 8.41 2.02
N ILE A 118 -11.57 7.11 1.89
CA ILE A 118 -10.71 6.35 2.80
C ILE A 118 -9.38 6.06 2.09
N ASP A 119 -8.28 6.56 2.66
CA ASP A 119 -6.90 6.23 2.31
C ASP A 119 -6.36 5.22 3.33
N THR A 120 -5.96 4.03 2.88
CA THR A 120 -5.55 2.92 3.73
C THR A 120 -4.04 2.89 3.88
N LYS A 121 -3.57 2.74 5.13
CA LYS A 121 -2.15 2.62 5.47
C LYS A 121 -1.89 1.32 6.22
N SER A 122 -0.86 0.62 5.77
CA SER A 122 -0.41 -0.66 6.36
C SER A 122 0.74 -0.50 7.36
N HIS A 123 1.06 0.74 7.75
CA HIS A 123 2.12 1.02 8.71
C HIS A 123 1.79 0.44 10.10
N SER A 124 2.79 -0.12 10.78
CA SER A 124 2.71 -0.56 12.17
C SER A 124 3.25 0.51 13.13
N GLY A 125 3.16 0.26 14.43
CA GLY A 125 3.67 1.17 15.46
C GLY A 125 2.62 2.17 15.94
N GLU A 126 3.06 3.14 16.73
CA GLU A 126 2.19 4.16 17.30
C GLU A 126 2.20 5.40 16.41
N VAL A 127 1.02 5.84 15.97
CA VAL A 127 0.83 7.08 15.22
C VAL A 127 0.72 8.23 16.21
N LEU A 128 1.56 9.23 15.98
CA LEU A 128 1.65 10.46 16.76
C LEU A 128 1.36 11.65 15.86
N VAL A 129 0.88 12.72 16.47
CA VAL A 129 0.68 14.02 15.85
C VAL A 129 1.60 15.02 16.53
N ASP A 130 2.29 15.81 15.74
CA ASP A 130 3.04 16.98 16.18
C ASP A 130 2.74 18.15 15.22
N ASN A 131 3.22 19.36 15.54
CA ASN A 131 2.98 20.60 14.80
C ASN A 131 3.34 20.51 13.30
N GLN A 132 4.20 19.56 12.91
CA GLN A 132 4.67 19.35 11.54
C GLN A 132 3.99 18.18 10.80
N GLY A 133 3.03 17.50 11.43
CA GLY A 133 2.21 16.45 10.80
C GLY A 133 2.23 15.11 11.54
N LEU A 134 2.09 14.02 10.78
CA LEU A 134 2.02 12.65 11.32
C LEU A 134 3.40 12.00 11.44
N TYR A 135 3.60 11.35 12.58
CA TYR A 135 4.79 10.59 12.91
C TYR A 135 4.43 9.17 13.30
N ARG A 136 5.41 8.28 13.23
CA ARG A 136 5.33 6.90 13.67
C ARG A 136 6.42 6.62 14.68
N ARG A 137 6.04 6.12 15.85
CA ARG A 137 6.97 5.58 16.84
C ARG A 137 7.07 4.05 16.72
N LEU A 138 8.31 3.58 16.64
CA LEU A 138 8.70 2.16 16.60
C LEU A 138 9.72 1.92 17.72
N GLY A 139 9.24 1.43 18.87
CA GLY A 139 10.07 1.34 20.07
C GLY A 139 10.58 2.73 20.49
N ALA A 140 11.89 2.87 20.62
CA ALA A 140 12.52 4.15 20.98
C ALA A 140 12.66 5.14 19.82
N LYS A 141 12.40 4.73 18.56
CA LYS A 141 12.59 5.58 17.38
C LYS A 141 11.28 6.24 16.97
N THR A 142 11.30 7.57 16.83
CA THR A 142 10.21 8.34 16.21
C THR A 142 10.64 8.75 14.81
N LEU A 143 9.86 8.37 13.81
CA LEU A 143 10.14 8.62 12.40
C LEU A 143 8.96 9.34 11.78
N ARG A 144 9.24 10.32 10.92
CA ARG A 144 8.21 10.92 10.07
C ARG A 144 7.75 9.90 9.03
N PHE A 145 6.49 9.96 8.62
CA PHE A 145 6.06 9.20 7.45
C PHE A 145 6.67 9.76 6.16
N ASP A 146 6.89 8.89 5.19
CA ASP A 146 7.34 9.29 3.86
C ASP A 146 6.20 10.00 3.12
N GLY A 147 6.26 11.33 3.07
CA GLY A 147 5.27 12.20 2.42
C GLY A 147 4.15 12.69 3.35
N ASP A 148 3.28 13.53 2.80
CA ASP A 148 2.17 14.15 3.52
C ASP A 148 0.85 13.40 3.28
N PHE A 149 0.53 12.46 4.19
CA PHE A 149 -0.70 11.68 4.11
C PHE A 149 -1.96 12.51 4.32
N LEU A 150 -1.88 13.59 5.10
CA LEU A 150 -3.03 14.45 5.39
C LEU A 150 -3.40 15.25 4.14
N ALA A 151 -2.41 15.88 3.51
CA ALA A 151 -2.62 16.60 2.25
C ALA A 151 -3.11 15.67 1.13
N LYS A 152 -2.55 14.46 1.01
CA LYS A 152 -3.03 13.47 0.03
C LYS A 152 -4.50 13.10 0.27
N SER A 153 -4.86 12.76 1.51
CA SER A 153 -6.23 12.37 1.87
C SER A 153 -7.23 13.47 1.55
N LYS A 154 -6.90 14.74 1.85
CA LYS A 154 -7.74 15.90 1.51
C LYS A 154 -7.96 16.06 0.01
N LYS A 155 -6.91 15.88 -0.80
CA LYS A 155 -7.03 15.93 -2.26
C LYS A 155 -7.91 14.79 -2.78
N GLN A 156 -7.76 13.57 -2.25
CA GLN A 156 -8.61 12.43 -2.62
C GLN A 156 -10.06 12.67 -2.25
N ALA A 157 -10.36 13.22 -1.06
CA ALA A 157 -11.73 13.58 -0.69
C ALA A 157 -12.35 14.63 -1.62
N LYS A 158 -11.57 15.64 -2.05
CA LYS A 158 -12.03 16.62 -3.05
C LYS A 158 -12.42 15.95 -4.36
N VAL A 159 -11.58 15.05 -4.88
CA VAL A 159 -11.88 14.29 -6.11
C VAL A 159 -13.10 13.38 -5.92
N ALA A 160 -13.18 12.67 -4.79
CA ALA A 160 -14.32 11.81 -4.47
C ALA A 160 -15.64 12.60 -4.38
N LYS A 161 -15.60 13.83 -3.87
CA LYS A 161 -16.76 14.73 -3.82
C LYS A 161 -17.29 15.02 -5.23
N ASP A 162 -16.39 15.36 -6.15
CA ASP A 162 -16.76 15.66 -7.54
C ASP A 162 -17.25 14.39 -8.26
N TYR A 163 -16.62 13.24 -8.00
CA TYR A 163 -17.02 11.92 -8.51
C TYR A 163 -18.43 11.50 -8.06
N LEU A 164 -18.72 11.60 -6.75
CA LEU A 164 -20.02 11.25 -6.18
C LEU A 164 -21.11 12.31 -6.42
N ARG A 165 -20.73 13.53 -6.87
CA ARG A 165 -21.62 14.69 -7.01
C ARG A 165 -22.36 15.05 -5.71
N VAL A 166 -21.64 15.00 -4.59
CA VAL A 166 -22.18 15.35 -3.26
C VAL A 166 -21.61 16.68 -2.76
N ARG A 167 -22.27 17.27 -1.75
CA ARG A 167 -21.83 18.57 -1.20
C ARG A 167 -20.48 18.47 -0.48
N TRP A 168 -20.22 17.34 0.17
CA TRP A 168 -19.06 17.15 1.03
C TRP A 168 -18.64 15.69 1.10
N VAL A 169 -17.33 15.45 1.20
CA VAL A 169 -16.74 14.14 1.47
C VAL A 169 -15.69 14.32 2.56
N GLU A 170 -15.81 13.55 3.65
CA GLU A 170 -14.84 13.57 4.74
C GLU A 170 -13.61 12.72 4.38
N PRO A 171 -12.39 13.27 4.45
CA PRO A 171 -11.17 12.49 4.29
C PRO A 171 -10.89 11.63 5.53
N VAL A 172 -10.62 10.35 5.32
CA VAL A 172 -10.32 9.38 6.37
C VAL A 172 -9.00 8.68 6.04
N LEU A 173 -8.03 8.81 6.94
CA LEU A 173 -6.78 8.07 6.91
C LEU A 173 -6.88 6.88 7.86
N CYS A 174 -6.99 5.68 7.29
CA CYS A 174 -7.24 4.45 8.03
C CYS A 174 -5.98 3.60 8.19
N PHE A 175 -5.49 3.43 9.41
CA PHE A 175 -4.35 2.57 9.72
C PHE A 175 -4.79 1.15 10.09
N THR A 176 -4.28 0.15 9.38
CA THR A 176 -4.65 -1.27 9.61
C THR A 176 -3.79 -1.98 10.64
N ARG A 177 -2.56 -1.50 10.88
CA ARG A 177 -1.58 -2.16 11.76
C ARG A 177 -1.02 -1.24 12.85
N ALA A 178 -1.47 0.01 12.90
CA ALA A 178 -0.99 1.01 13.83
C ALA A 178 -1.93 1.18 15.04
N THR A 179 -1.40 1.69 16.13
CA THR A 179 -2.17 2.26 17.24
C THR A 179 -2.17 3.78 17.13
N ILE A 180 -3.18 4.46 17.67
CA ILE A 180 -3.31 5.92 17.59
C ILE A 180 -3.38 6.49 18.99
N ASN A 181 -2.34 7.23 19.39
CA ASN A 181 -2.19 7.78 20.74
C ASN A 181 -2.34 9.30 20.75
N PHE A 182 -3.53 9.78 20.37
CA PHE A 182 -3.93 11.17 20.56
C PHE A 182 -5.47 11.25 20.62
N ARG A 183 -5.98 12.15 21.46
CA ARG A 183 -7.42 12.27 21.76
C ARG A 183 -8.23 12.79 20.57
N ASN A 184 -7.76 13.83 19.91
CA ASN A 184 -8.46 14.42 18.77
C ASN A 184 -8.18 13.63 17.49
N ARG A 185 -9.14 12.80 17.06
CA ARG A 185 -9.00 11.99 15.84
C ARG A 185 -9.00 12.82 14.55
N LYS A 186 -9.41 14.09 14.56
CA LYS A 186 -9.39 14.95 13.38
C LYS A 186 -8.12 15.82 13.39
N VAL A 187 -7.20 15.51 12.48
CA VAL A 187 -5.91 16.19 12.33
C VAL A 187 -5.93 16.92 11.01
N ASP A 188 -5.83 18.25 11.04
CA ASP A 188 -5.80 19.09 9.83
C ASP A 188 -6.95 18.77 8.84
N GLY A 189 -8.15 18.59 9.40
CA GLY A 189 -9.36 18.27 8.63
C GLY A 189 -9.52 16.80 8.22
N VAL A 190 -8.55 15.92 8.51
CA VAL A 190 -8.58 14.49 8.18
C VAL A 190 -8.84 13.65 9.42
N TYR A 191 -9.79 12.72 9.34
CA TYR A 191 -9.97 11.73 10.40
C TYR A 191 -8.88 10.67 10.32
N VAL A 192 -8.09 10.55 11.38
CA VAL A 192 -7.05 9.54 11.52
C VAL A 192 -7.55 8.49 12.49
N ILE A 193 -7.85 7.30 11.97
CA ILE A 193 -8.48 6.21 12.71
C ILE A 193 -7.82 4.87 12.43
N THR A 194 -8.04 3.90 13.31
CA THR A 194 -7.63 2.51 13.06
C THR A 194 -8.72 1.76 12.30
N ALA A 195 -8.33 0.68 11.61
CA ALA A 195 -9.29 -0.19 10.95
C ALA A 195 -10.34 -0.78 11.91
N ARG A 196 -10.00 -0.96 13.19
CA ARG A 196 -10.93 -1.44 14.22
C ARG A 196 -12.05 -0.45 14.52
N GLU A 197 -11.75 0.84 14.44
CA GLU A 197 -12.70 1.92 14.72
C GLU A 197 -13.55 2.29 13.49
N LEU A 198 -13.24 1.74 12.30
CA LEU A 198 -13.78 2.21 11.03
C LEU A 198 -15.32 2.11 10.94
N ILE A 199 -15.91 0.98 11.31
CA ILE A 199 -17.37 0.81 11.23
C ILE A 199 -18.08 1.73 12.22
N ASP A 200 -17.64 1.73 13.47
CA ASP A 200 -18.22 2.57 14.51
C ASP A 200 -18.11 4.05 14.16
N PHE A 201 -17.01 4.47 13.53
CA PHE A 201 -16.82 5.84 13.05
C PHE A 201 -17.80 6.21 11.93
N LEU A 202 -18.03 5.31 10.98
CA LEU A 202 -18.92 5.58 9.84
C LEU A 202 -20.39 5.67 10.27
N ILE A 203 -20.83 4.79 11.18
CA ILE A 203 -22.25 4.68 11.55
C ILE A 203 -22.69 5.76 12.56
N ARG A 204 -21.77 6.31 13.35
CA ARG A 204 -22.04 7.47 14.23
C ARG A 204 -22.58 8.65 13.45
#